data_AF-A0AAN0M068-F1
#
_entry.id   AF-A0AAN0M068-F1
#
_cell.length_a   1.000
_cell.length_b   1.000
_cell.length_c   1.000
_cell.angle_alpha   90.00
_cell.angle_beta   90.00
_cell.angle_gamma   90.00
#
_symmetry.space_group_name_H-M   'P 1'
#
loop_
_entity.id
_entity.type
_entity.pdbx_description
1 polymer ?
#
loop_
_entity_poly.entity_id
_entity_poly.type
_entity_poly.pdbx_seq_one_letter_code
_entity_poly.pdbx_strand_id
1 'polypeptide(L)'
;MALRYDFDMVAMAPTGLPDRFDDLAVTGVATEKVAMFRDAETVAALKAADAVVQAYFTESGFALQEYNSGAPPGRYPMRDEDARIALIDRLSANLDSYDLADVNWAGFDFDAFMNALSTAEPVEDELLAPMPGAGSSVLSADIIAARGESRRKKGRRMLALGGLLLGLVLLFYVASQTVL
;
A
#
# COMPACT_ATOMS: atom_id res chain seq x y z
N MET A 1 6.24 -15.94 -17.20
CA MET A 1 5.43 -16.13 -15.97
C MET A 1 4.67 -14.83 -15.74
N ALA A 2 3.55 -14.86 -15.03
CA ALA A 2 2.82 -13.62 -14.71
C ALA A 2 3.48 -12.95 -13.50
N LEU A 3 3.74 -11.64 -13.59
CA LEU A 3 4.30 -10.84 -12.49
C LEU A 3 3.36 -10.81 -11.28
N ARG A 4 3.93 -10.64 -10.08
CA ARG A 4 3.15 -10.54 -8.84
C ARG A 4 3.25 -9.14 -8.25
N TYR A 5 2.10 -8.55 -7.96
CA TYR A 5 1.99 -7.13 -7.61
C TYR A 5 1.74 -6.85 -6.12
N ASP A 6 1.83 -7.89 -5.27
CA ASP A 6 1.79 -7.72 -3.82
C ASP A 6 2.96 -6.83 -3.36
N PHE A 7 2.71 -5.89 -2.45
CA PHE A 7 3.72 -5.02 -1.86
C PHE A 7 3.50 -4.84 -0.36
N ASP A 8 4.55 -4.44 0.34
CA ASP A 8 4.55 -4.14 1.76
C ASP A 8 4.97 -2.70 2.04
N MET A 9 4.44 -2.13 3.12
CA MET A 9 4.83 -0.80 3.58
C MET A 9 5.98 -0.93 4.58
N VAL A 10 7.15 -0.42 4.22
CA VAL A 10 8.38 -0.54 5.00
C VAL A 10 8.77 0.81 5.57
N ALA A 11 8.95 0.87 6.88
CA ALA A 11 9.42 2.06 7.58
C ALA A 11 10.88 2.37 7.19
N MET A 12 11.12 3.53 6.56
CA MET A 12 12.47 4.02 6.28
C MET A 12 12.93 4.93 7.41
N ALA A 13 14.16 4.71 7.89
CA ALA A 13 14.81 5.67 8.77
C ALA A 13 15.02 6.99 7.99
N PRO A 14 14.89 8.18 8.62
CA PRO A 14 15.01 9.47 7.94
C PRO A 14 16.31 9.66 7.15
N THR A 15 17.39 8.97 7.54
CA THR A 15 18.70 9.00 6.87
C THR A 15 18.78 8.21 5.55
N GLY A 16 17.69 7.55 5.12
CA GLY A 16 17.60 6.81 3.86
C GLY A 16 16.58 7.37 2.86
N LEU A 17 15.95 8.50 3.17
CA LEU A 17 14.98 9.15 2.28
C LEU A 17 15.71 9.91 1.17
N PRO A 18 15.24 9.85 -0.09
CA PRO A 18 15.73 10.74 -1.14
C PRO A 18 15.42 12.21 -0.80
N ASP A 19 16.33 13.14 -1.12
CA ASP A 19 16.25 14.59 -0.79
C ASP A 19 14.89 15.26 -1.10
N ARG A 20 14.13 14.72 -2.07
CA ARG A 20 12.81 15.24 -2.46
C ARG A 20 11.68 15.02 -1.45
N PHE A 21 11.94 14.32 -0.34
CA PHE A 21 10.97 14.05 0.73
C PHE A 21 11.22 14.88 2.01
N ASP A 22 12.21 15.78 2.01
CA ASP A 22 12.66 16.54 3.19
C ASP A 22 11.58 17.45 3.82
N ASP A 23 10.62 17.97 3.05
CA ASP A 23 9.58 18.86 3.56
C ASP A 23 8.56 18.15 4.49
N LEU A 24 8.50 16.82 4.45
CA LEU A 24 7.57 16.03 5.26
C LEU A 24 8.07 15.82 6.71
N ALA A 25 9.38 16.02 6.96
CA ALA A 25 10.00 15.90 8.28
C ALA A 25 9.55 16.99 9.27
N VAL A 26 9.04 18.13 8.77
CA VAL A 26 8.67 19.31 9.59
C VAL A 26 7.35 19.09 10.37
N THR A 27 6.56 18.07 10.05
CA THR A 27 5.20 17.87 10.62
C THR A 27 5.13 16.99 11.88
N GLY A 28 6.25 16.43 12.34
CA GLY A 28 6.36 15.84 13.69
C GLY A 28 5.65 14.49 13.92
N VAL A 29 5.20 13.76 12.91
CA VAL A 29 4.62 12.41 13.06
C VAL A 29 5.00 11.50 11.88
N ALA A 30 5.31 10.24 12.22
CA ALA A 30 5.47 9.06 11.37
C ALA A 30 6.81 8.88 10.64
N THR A 31 7.50 7.79 10.98
CA THR A 31 8.49 7.16 10.10
C THR A 31 7.85 6.95 8.74
N GLU A 32 8.34 7.63 7.71
CA GLU A 32 7.81 7.53 6.36
C GLU A 32 7.91 6.07 5.91
N LYS A 33 6.76 5.50 5.51
CA LYS A 33 6.72 4.15 4.96
C LYS A 33 6.74 4.23 3.45
N VAL A 34 7.65 3.50 2.84
CA VAL A 34 7.70 3.30 1.40
C VAL A 34 7.10 1.96 1.03
N ALA A 35 6.51 1.89 -0.16
CA ALA A 35 6.02 0.64 -0.71
C ALA A 35 7.17 -0.13 -1.38
N MET A 36 7.29 -1.42 -1.09
CA MET A 36 8.27 -2.31 -1.71
C MET A 36 7.55 -3.56 -2.21
N PHE A 37 7.75 -3.92 -3.47
CA PHE A 37 7.14 -5.11 -4.06
C PHE A 37 7.73 -6.38 -3.45
N ARG A 38 6.89 -7.42 -3.32
CA ARG A 38 7.32 -8.74 -2.81
C ARG A 38 8.03 -9.60 -3.85
N ASP A 39 7.91 -9.24 -5.13
CA ASP A 39 8.35 -10.06 -6.24
C ASP A 39 9.53 -9.41 -6.97
N ALA A 40 10.65 -10.12 -7.01
CA ALA A 40 11.87 -9.65 -7.65
C ALA A 40 11.69 -9.39 -9.16
N GLU A 41 10.86 -10.20 -9.83
CA GLU A 41 10.58 -10.04 -11.26
C GLU A 41 9.81 -8.73 -11.53
N THR A 42 8.82 -8.39 -10.69
CA THR A 42 8.11 -7.11 -10.75
C THR A 42 9.05 -5.92 -10.56
N VAL A 43 9.97 -6.01 -9.59
CA VAL A 43 10.99 -4.97 -9.37
C VAL A 43 11.92 -4.83 -10.59
N ALA A 44 12.34 -5.96 -11.17
CA ALA A 44 13.19 -5.97 -12.36
C ALA A 44 12.49 -5.35 -13.57
N ALA A 45 11.20 -5.66 -13.78
CA ALA A 45 10.40 -5.06 -14.84
C ALA A 45 10.32 -3.53 -14.68
N LEU A 46 10.01 -3.03 -13.48
CA LEU A 46 9.97 -1.58 -13.23
C LEU A 46 11.32 -0.90 -13.44
N LYS A 47 12.43 -1.53 -13.05
CA LYS A 47 13.78 -0.99 -13.29
C LYS A 47 14.17 -0.95 -14.77
N ALA A 48 13.56 -1.81 -15.58
CA ALA A 48 13.78 -1.86 -17.03
C ALA A 48 12.80 -0.98 -17.82
N ALA A 49 11.73 -0.51 -17.19
CA ALA A 49 10.76 0.40 -17.79
C ALA A 49 11.37 1.78 -18.05
N ASP A 50 10.69 2.60 -18.85
CA ASP A 50 11.13 3.97 -19.13
C ASP A 50 11.27 4.80 -17.85
N ALA A 51 12.18 5.77 -17.88
CA ALA A 51 12.49 6.60 -16.72
C ALA A 51 11.27 7.34 -16.16
N VAL A 52 10.29 7.68 -17.01
CA VAL A 52 9.03 8.31 -16.61
C VAL A 52 8.16 7.38 -15.76
N VAL A 53 8.13 6.08 -16.08
CA VAL A 53 7.42 5.06 -15.29
C VAL A 53 8.11 4.89 -13.94
N GLN A 54 9.44 4.82 -13.93
CA GLN A 54 10.23 4.74 -12.70
C GLN A 54 10.01 5.97 -11.80
N ALA A 55 10.00 7.17 -12.40
CA ALA A 55 9.72 8.41 -11.69
C ALA A 55 8.32 8.41 -11.07
N TYR A 56 7.29 8.05 -11.85
CA TYR A 56 5.92 7.92 -11.39
C TYR A 56 5.80 7.05 -10.13
N PHE A 57 6.31 5.80 -10.17
CA PHE A 57 6.24 4.92 -9.00
C PHE A 57 7.02 5.46 -7.80
N THR A 58 8.24 5.95 -8.04
CA THR A 58 9.08 6.41 -6.93
C THR A 58 8.54 7.69 -6.29
N GLU A 59 7.92 8.60 -7.05
CA GLU A 59 7.32 9.84 -6.54
C GLU A 59 5.96 9.58 -5.88
N SER A 60 5.26 8.53 -6.29
CA SER A 60 4.08 8.07 -5.57
C SER A 60 4.41 7.37 -4.24
N GLY A 61 5.66 6.94 -4.03
CA GLY A 61 6.15 6.40 -2.76
C GLY A 61 6.62 4.96 -2.79
N PHE A 62 6.97 4.42 -3.97
CA PHE A 62 7.61 3.11 -4.08
C PHE A 62 9.13 3.22 -4.03
N ALA A 63 9.75 2.32 -3.26
CA ALA A 63 11.14 1.97 -3.48
C ALA A 63 11.21 0.81 -4.49
N LEU A 64 12.01 0.95 -5.55
CA LEU A 64 12.24 -0.11 -6.54
C LEU A 64 13.18 -1.18 -5.98
N GLN A 65 12.75 -1.82 -4.91
CA GLN A 65 13.47 -2.82 -4.14
C GLN A 65 12.49 -3.88 -3.67
N GLU A 66 12.98 -5.11 -3.51
CA GLU A 66 12.18 -6.23 -3.03
C GLU A 66 12.13 -6.22 -1.49
N TYR A 67 10.94 -6.44 -0.94
CA TYR A 67 10.77 -6.75 0.47
C TYR A 67 9.53 -7.62 0.67
N ASN A 68 9.62 -8.62 1.56
CA ASN A 68 8.51 -9.51 1.86
C ASN A 68 8.30 -9.61 3.38
N SER A 69 7.16 -9.11 3.85
CA SER A 69 6.76 -9.10 5.25
C SER A 69 6.34 -10.47 5.79
N GLY A 70 6.18 -11.48 4.92
CA GLY A 70 5.57 -12.77 5.25
C GLY A 70 4.05 -12.79 5.11
N ALA A 71 3.44 -11.71 4.63
CA ALA A 71 2.01 -11.69 4.33
C ALA A 71 1.65 -12.62 3.15
N PRO A 72 0.53 -13.37 3.23
CA PRO A 72 0.09 -14.23 2.14
C PRO A 72 -0.17 -13.47 0.82
N PRO A 73 -0.22 -14.18 -0.33
CA PRO A 73 -0.61 -13.58 -1.61
C PRO A 73 -1.98 -12.90 -1.52
N GLY A 74 -2.13 -11.70 -2.10
CA GLY A 74 -3.38 -10.92 -2.05
C GLY A 74 -3.72 -10.38 -0.66
N ARG A 75 -2.77 -10.39 0.27
CA ARG A 75 -2.95 -9.89 1.64
C ARG A 75 -1.88 -8.88 2.00
N TYR A 76 -2.21 -7.92 2.86
CA TYR A 76 -1.27 -6.97 3.44
C TYR A 76 -1.43 -6.85 4.96
N PRO A 77 -0.36 -6.55 5.73
CA PRO A 77 -0.47 -6.38 7.18
C PRO A 77 -1.47 -5.27 7.53
N MET A 78 -2.47 -5.57 8.37
CA MET A 78 -3.51 -4.60 8.73
C MET A 78 -2.94 -3.34 9.41
N ARG A 79 -1.80 -3.45 10.10
CA ARG A 79 -1.08 -2.29 10.67
C ARG A 79 -0.61 -1.25 9.63
N ASP A 80 -0.59 -1.61 8.36
CA ASP A 80 -0.10 -0.79 7.26
C ASP A 80 -1.23 -0.14 6.45
N GLU A 81 -2.50 -0.37 6.83
CA GLU A 81 -3.69 0.11 6.09
C GLU A 81 -3.67 1.63 5.86
N ASP A 82 -3.45 2.44 6.90
CA ASP A 82 -3.40 3.90 6.78
C ASP A 82 -2.29 4.36 5.80
N ALA A 83 -1.13 3.72 5.85
CA ALA A 83 0.00 4.04 4.98
C ALA A 83 -0.26 3.62 3.53
N ARG A 84 -0.97 2.49 3.33
CA ARG A 84 -1.40 2.00 2.03
C ARG A 84 -2.46 2.92 1.41
N ILE A 85 -3.42 3.42 2.18
CA ILE A 85 -4.39 4.40 1.70
C ILE A 85 -3.66 5.67 1.21
N ALA A 86 -2.74 6.20 2.01
CA ALA A 86 -1.96 7.38 1.62
C ALA A 86 -1.10 7.15 0.36
N LEU A 87 -0.57 5.94 0.16
CA LEU A 87 0.14 5.57 -1.06
C LEU A 87 -0.78 5.57 -2.28
N ILE A 88 -2.00 5.03 -2.14
CA ILE A 88 -3.00 4.99 -3.22
C ILE A 88 -3.40 6.41 -3.61
N ASP A 89 -3.65 7.28 -2.64
CA ASP A 89 -3.97 8.68 -2.89
C ASP A 89 -2.85 9.39 -3.69
N ARG A 90 -1.58 9.15 -3.34
CA ARG A 90 -0.43 9.69 -4.08
C ARG A 90 -0.26 9.09 -5.47
N LEU A 91 -0.51 7.79 -5.65
CA LEU A 91 -0.54 7.16 -6.98
C LEU A 91 -1.57 7.84 -7.87
N SER A 92 -2.80 7.97 -7.37
CA SER A 92 -3.89 8.59 -8.13
C SER A 92 -3.64 10.06 -8.42
N ALA A 93 -3.11 10.84 -7.47
CA ALA A 93 -2.79 12.24 -7.67
C ALA A 93 -1.67 12.46 -8.71
N ASN A 94 -0.71 11.54 -8.77
CA ASN A 94 0.40 11.65 -9.72
C ASN A 94 0.03 11.20 -11.14
N LEU A 95 -1.04 10.44 -11.35
CA LEU A 95 -1.39 9.93 -12.70
C LEU A 95 -1.47 11.05 -13.76
N ASP A 96 -2.08 12.19 -13.40
CA ASP A 96 -2.23 13.32 -14.33
C ASP A 96 -0.93 14.15 -14.48
N SER A 97 0.06 13.92 -13.62
CA SER A 97 1.33 14.66 -13.61
C SER A 97 2.41 14.02 -14.49
N TYR A 98 2.17 12.79 -14.97
CA TYR A 98 3.11 12.06 -15.82
C TYR A 98 2.47 11.71 -17.15
N ASP A 99 3.21 11.96 -18.23
CA ASP A 99 2.85 11.42 -19.54
C ASP A 99 3.24 9.94 -19.61
N LEU A 100 2.26 9.09 -19.32
CA LEU A 100 2.39 7.64 -19.35
C LEU A 100 1.82 7.04 -20.65
N ALA A 101 1.44 7.88 -21.63
CA ALA A 101 1.00 7.42 -22.93
C ALA A 101 2.21 6.97 -23.76
N ASP A 102 2.07 5.83 -24.45
CA ASP A 102 3.09 5.28 -25.37
C ASP A 102 4.47 4.99 -24.74
N VAL A 103 4.55 4.87 -23.41
CA VAL A 103 5.80 4.53 -22.68
C VAL A 103 6.03 3.03 -22.65
N ASN A 104 7.30 2.62 -22.57
CA ASN A 104 7.68 1.22 -22.38
C ASN A 104 7.62 0.82 -20.90
N TRP A 105 6.67 -0.04 -20.57
CA TRP A 105 6.51 -0.60 -19.22
C TRP A 105 7.39 -1.83 -18.93
N ALA A 106 8.18 -2.28 -19.92
CA ALA A 106 9.08 -3.43 -19.81
C ALA A 106 8.44 -4.70 -19.23
N GLY A 107 7.19 -4.96 -19.59
CA GLY A 107 6.41 -6.12 -19.15
C GLY A 107 5.66 -5.92 -17.83
N PHE A 108 5.82 -4.78 -17.15
CA PHE A 108 4.92 -4.38 -16.07
C PHE A 108 3.52 -4.13 -16.64
N ASP A 109 2.52 -4.77 -16.06
CA ASP A 109 1.12 -4.66 -16.44
C ASP A 109 0.40 -3.77 -15.43
N PHE A 110 0.12 -2.53 -15.84
CA PHE A 110 -0.48 -1.53 -14.98
C PHE A 110 -1.92 -1.89 -14.57
N ASP A 111 -2.71 -2.48 -15.47
CA ASP A 111 -4.08 -2.89 -15.17
C ASP A 111 -4.09 -4.05 -14.17
N ALA A 112 -3.21 -5.02 -14.34
CA ALA A 112 -3.05 -6.11 -13.38
C ALA A 112 -2.56 -5.61 -12.00
N PHE A 113 -1.67 -4.61 -11.98
CA PHE A 113 -1.27 -3.94 -10.75
C PHE A 113 -2.45 -3.24 -10.06
N MET A 114 -3.25 -2.47 -10.79
CA MET A 114 -4.43 -1.78 -10.24
C MET A 114 -5.48 -2.78 -9.73
N ASN A 115 -5.62 -3.93 -10.38
CA ASN A 115 -6.48 -5.01 -9.91
C ASN A 115 -5.94 -5.65 -8.61
N ALA A 116 -4.63 -5.92 -8.50
CA ALA A 116 -4.03 -6.42 -7.26
C ALA A 116 -4.16 -5.39 -6.12
N LEU A 117 -4.04 -4.10 -6.44
CA LEU A 117 -4.22 -3.00 -5.51
C LEU A 117 -5.66 -2.93 -4.96
N SER A 118 -6.66 -3.14 -5.80
CA SER A 118 -8.08 -3.04 -5.38
C SER A 118 -8.61 -4.31 -4.69
N THR A 119 -8.03 -5.47 -4.98
CA THR A 119 -8.51 -6.77 -4.46
C THR A 119 -7.76 -7.28 -3.23
N ALA A 120 -6.62 -6.66 -2.87
CA ALA A 120 -5.88 -7.07 -1.68
C ALA A 120 -6.67 -6.80 -0.39
N GLU A 121 -6.63 -7.74 0.55
CA GLU A 121 -7.34 -7.65 1.84
C GLU A 121 -6.36 -7.54 3.02
N PRO A 122 -6.73 -6.85 4.10
CA PRO A 122 -5.90 -6.80 5.30
C PRO A 122 -5.83 -8.19 5.96
N VAL A 123 -4.70 -8.46 6.63
CA VAL A 123 -4.51 -9.63 7.49
C VAL A 123 -3.92 -9.20 8.83
N GLU A 124 -4.37 -9.82 9.92
CA GLU A 124 -3.84 -9.58 11.24
C GLU A 124 -2.35 -9.94 11.35
N ASP A 125 -1.60 -9.18 12.14
CA ASP A 125 -0.15 -9.34 12.30
C ASP A 125 0.21 -10.73 12.85
N GLU A 126 -0.66 -11.31 13.69
CA GLU A 126 -0.51 -12.64 14.27
C GLU A 126 -0.61 -13.77 13.24
N LEU A 127 -1.17 -13.49 12.06
CA LEU A 127 -1.34 -14.45 10.96
C LEU A 127 -0.28 -14.29 9.87
N LEU A 128 0.67 -13.36 10.05
CA LEU A 128 1.81 -13.21 9.15
C LEU A 128 2.79 -14.38 9.33
N ALA A 129 3.37 -14.85 8.24
CA ALA A 129 4.43 -15.83 8.32
C ALA A 129 5.64 -15.24 9.09
N PRO A 130 6.27 -16.00 10.00
CA PRO A 130 7.47 -15.53 10.69
C PRO A 130 8.56 -15.26 9.66
N MET A 131 9.07 -14.02 9.65
CA MET A 131 10.15 -13.61 8.76
C MET A 131 11.41 -14.45 9.04
N PRO A 132 12.04 -15.07 8.02
CA PRO A 132 13.34 -15.71 8.19
C PRO A 132 14.36 -14.67 8.65
N GLY A 133 14.93 -14.81 9.85
CA GLY A 133 15.94 -13.90 10.39
C GLY A 133 15.44 -12.84 11.37
N ALA A 134 14.14 -12.76 11.64
CA ALA A 134 13.61 -11.94 12.75
C ALA A 134 13.92 -12.64 14.08
N GLY A 135 15.08 -12.33 14.68
CA GLY A 135 15.46 -12.84 15.99
C GLY A 135 14.37 -12.57 17.03
N SER A 136 14.05 -13.57 17.86
CA SER A 136 13.12 -13.45 18.99
C SER A 136 13.58 -12.35 19.95
N SER A 137 13.05 -11.14 19.78
CA SER A 137 13.15 -10.10 20.80
C SER A 137 12.04 -10.32 21.82
N VAL A 138 12.45 -10.84 22.97
CA VAL A 138 11.69 -10.99 24.22
C VAL A 138 11.02 -9.66 24.60
N LEU A 139 9.76 -9.44 24.21
CA LEU A 139 8.90 -8.33 24.69
C LEU A 139 7.40 -8.58 24.38
N SER A 140 7.02 -9.83 24.14
CA SER A 140 5.81 -10.15 23.39
C SER A 140 4.56 -10.39 24.24
N ALA A 141 4.66 -10.68 25.55
CA ALA A 141 3.47 -11.01 26.33
C ALA A 141 2.75 -9.75 26.88
N ASP A 142 3.50 -8.81 27.44
CA ASP A 142 2.93 -7.69 28.19
C ASP A 142 2.36 -6.58 27.27
N ILE A 143 2.97 -6.39 26.10
CA ILE A 143 2.49 -5.41 25.10
C ILE A 143 1.20 -5.91 24.41
N ILE A 144 1.06 -7.23 24.19
CA ILE A 144 -0.14 -7.82 23.57
C ILE A 144 -1.34 -7.69 24.53
N ALA A 145 -1.13 -7.92 25.83
CA ALA A 145 -2.18 -7.76 26.84
C ALA A 145 -2.67 -6.30 26.96
N ALA A 146 -1.76 -5.33 26.95
CA ALA A 146 -2.10 -3.90 27.07
C ALA A 146 -2.91 -3.36 25.86
N ARG A 147 -2.76 -3.95 24.67
CA ARG A 147 -3.43 -3.49 23.45
C ARG A 147 -4.86 -4.05 23.28
N GLY A 148 -5.14 -5.21 23.86
CA GLY A 148 -6.48 -5.85 23.84
C GLY A 148 -7.55 -5.05 24.58
N GLU A 149 -7.20 -4.38 25.69
CA GLU A 149 -8.15 -3.59 26.47
C GLU A 149 -8.55 -2.27 25.78
N SER A 150 -7.63 -1.67 25.01
CA SER A 150 -7.90 -0.42 24.28
C SER A 150 -8.90 -0.62 23.10
N ARG A 151 -8.92 -1.81 22.49
CA ARG A 151 -9.74 -2.10 21.30
C ARG A 151 -11.24 -2.30 21.56
N ARG A 152 -11.66 -2.68 22.78
CA ARG A 152 -13.10 -2.88 23.09
C ARG A 152 -13.95 -1.62 22.96
N LYS A 153 -13.36 -0.42 23.01
CA LYS A 153 -14.11 0.85 22.89
C LYS A 153 -14.30 1.35 21.45
N LYS A 154 -13.44 0.96 20.49
CA LYS A 154 -13.44 1.53 19.13
C LYS A 154 -14.35 0.77 18.14
N GLY A 155 -14.56 -0.54 18.35
CA GLY A 155 -15.33 -1.41 17.45
C GLY A 155 -16.84 -1.14 17.36
N ARG A 156 -17.44 -0.38 18.30
CA ARG A 156 -18.88 -0.04 18.26
C ARG A 156 -19.21 1.17 17.39
N ARG A 157 -18.24 1.96 16.95
CA ARG A 157 -18.50 3.24 16.25
C ARG A 157 -18.38 3.18 14.73
N MET A 158 -17.81 2.12 14.13
CA MET A 158 -17.51 2.08 12.70
C MET A 158 -18.44 1.23 11.83
N LEU A 159 -19.48 0.61 12.39
CA LEU A 159 -20.54 -0.01 11.57
C LEU A 159 -21.46 1.01 10.87
N ALA A 160 -21.31 2.31 11.13
CA ALA A 160 -22.22 3.34 10.64
C ALA A 160 -21.74 4.09 9.38
N LEU A 161 -20.45 4.06 9.01
CA LEU A 161 -19.94 4.86 7.87
C LEU A 161 -19.70 4.08 6.57
N GLY A 162 -19.29 2.81 6.63
CA GLY A 162 -19.00 2.03 5.41
C GLY A 162 -20.22 1.74 4.52
N GLY A 163 -21.41 1.63 5.12
CA GLY A 163 -22.65 1.40 4.38
C GLY A 163 -23.20 2.64 3.64
N LEU A 164 -22.82 3.85 4.06
CA LEU A 164 -23.40 5.09 3.52
C LEU A 164 -22.79 5.46 2.16
N LEU A 165 -21.50 5.22 1.95
CA LEU A 165 -20.82 5.49 0.67
C LEU A 165 -21.25 4.51 -0.43
N LEU A 166 -21.44 3.23 -0.09
CA LEU A 166 -21.85 2.21 -1.07
C LEU A 166 -23.31 2.41 -1.52
N GLY A 167 -24.19 2.90 -0.64
CA GLY A 167 -25.56 3.28 -0.98
C GLY A 167 -25.65 4.51 -1.90
N LEU A 168 -24.72 5.46 -1.74
CA LEU A 168 -24.72 6.71 -2.51
C LEU A 168 -24.25 6.47 -3.96
N VAL A 169 -23.27 5.59 -4.16
CA VAL A 169 -22.80 5.17 -5.50
C VAL A 169 -23.89 4.42 -6.28
N LEU A 170 -24.66 3.54 -5.61
CA LEU A 170 -25.77 2.81 -6.24
C LEU A 170 -26.92 3.73 -6.67
N LEU A 171 -27.21 4.80 -5.91
CA LEU A 171 -28.25 5.77 -6.26
C LEU A 171 -27.90 6.58 -7.52
N PHE A 172 -26.63 6.97 -7.69
CA PHE A 172 -26.20 7.67 -8.90
C PHE A 172 -26.16 6.77 -10.14
N TYR A 173 -25.88 5.48 -9.96
CA TYR A 173 -25.88 4.51 -11.07
C TYR A 173 -27.28 4.18 -11.60
N VAL A 174 -28.31 4.15 -10.72
CA VAL A 174 -29.69 3.91 -11.16
C VAL A 174 -30.31 5.16 -11.79
N ALA A 175 -30.03 6.35 -11.26
CA ALA A 175 -30.56 7.60 -11.81
C ALA A 175 -30.04 7.92 -13.23
N SER A 176 -28.83 7.48 -13.58
CA SER A 176 -28.26 7.64 -14.93
C SER A 176 -28.83 6.67 -15.96
N GLN A 177 -29.50 5.59 -15.55
CA GLN A 177 -30.14 4.61 -16.44
C GLN A 177 -31.59 4.96 -16.78
N THR A 178 -32.23 5.87 -16.04
CA THR A 178 -33.66 6.23 -16.22
C THR A 178 -33.89 7.47 -17.10
N VAL A 179 -32.84 8.11 -17.60
CA VAL A 179 -32.94 9.24 -18.54
C VAL A 179 -32.54 8.74 -19.94
N LEU A 180 -33.44 7.98 -20.57
CA LEU A 180 -33.46 7.68 -21.99
C LEU A 180 -34.91 7.40 -22.44
#